data_AF-A0A060Z570-F1
#
_entry.id   AF-A0A060Z570-F1
#
_cell.length_a   1.000
_cell.length_b   1.000
_cell.length_c   1.000
_cell.angle_alpha   90.00
_cell.angle_beta   90.00
_cell.angle_gamma   90.00
#
_symmetry.space_group_name_H-M   'P 1'
#
loop_
_entity.id
_entity.type
_entity.pdbx_description
1 polymer ?
#
loop_
_entity_poly.entity_id
_entity_poly.type
_entity_poly.pdbx_seq_one_letter_code
_entity_poly.pdbx_strand_id
1 'polypeptide(L)'
;LHWPVSQQRKTECLLSGKDTNGECGNFIRLIEPWNRTHLYVCGTGAYNPVCTYVNRGHKAQAAMHLQMPQTGARANRAAQPSAVFETLGLKVGRGSGAHH
;
A
#
# COMPACT_ATOMS: atom_id res chain seq x y z
N LEU A 1 -0.54 14.87 -7.97
CA LEU A 1 -1.70 14.83 -8.88
C LEU A 1 -2.82 15.63 -8.22
N HIS A 2 -3.08 16.84 -8.70
CA HIS A 2 -4.23 17.63 -8.25
C HIS A 2 -5.40 17.34 -9.20
N TRP A 3 -6.40 16.60 -8.74
CA TRP A 3 -7.53 16.14 -9.56
C TRP A 3 -8.88 16.41 -8.89
N PRO A 4 -9.28 17.70 -8.78
CA PRO A 4 -10.54 18.09 -8.15
C PRO A 4 -11.75 17.75 -9.03
N VAL A 5 -12.92 17.70 -8.40
CA VAL A 5 -14.21 17.73 -9.12
C VAL A 5 -14.49 19.12 -9.69
N SER A 6 -15.26 19.19 -10.79
CA SER A 6 -15.76 20.46 -11.31
C SER A 6 -16.70 21.14 -10.30
N GLN A 7 -16.79 22.47 -10.36
CA GLN A 7 -17.67 23.22 -9.46
C GLN A 7 -19.13 22.79 -9.61
N GLN A 8 -19.58 22.55 -10.84
CA GLN A 8 -20.94 22.05 -11.11
C GLN A 8 -21.22 20.74 -10.36
N ARG A 9 -20.34 19.73 -10.48
CA ARG A 9 -20.53 18.45 -9.79
C ARG A 9 -20.46 18.57 -8.27
N LYS A 10 -19.60 19.46 -7.78
CA LYS A 10 -19.53 19.76 -6.35
C LYS A 10 -20.87 20.35 -5.87
N THR A 11 -21.44 21.31 -6.59
CA THR A 11 -22.75 21.90 -6.30
C THR A 11 -23.86 20.85 -6.36
N GLU A 12 -23.91 20.02 -7.38
CA GLU A 12 -24.91 18.93 -7.50
C GLU A 12 -24.84 17.96 -6.32
N CYS A 13 -23.63 17.60 -5.89
CA CYS A 13 -23.40 16.76 -4.72
C CYS A 13 -23.88 17.42 -3.41
N LEU A 14 -23.56 18.70 -3.23
CA LEU A 14 -23.98 19.49 -2.07
C LEU A 14 -25.51 19.58 -1.99
N LEU A 15 -26.16 19.90 -3.12
CA LEU A 15 -27.63 20.00 -3.22
C LEU A 15 -28.32 18.65 -3.01
N SER A 16 -27.64 17.54 -3.27
CA SER A 16 -28.15 16.19 -2.98
C SER A 16 -28.19 15.87 -1.48
N GLY A 17 -27.70 16.77 -0.61
CA GLY A 17 -27.64 16.57 0.84
C GLY A 17 -26.62 15.51 1.27
N LYS A 18 -25.71 15.12 0.37
CA LYS A 18 -24.72 14.06 0.62
C LYS A 18 -23.42 14.56 1.25
N ASP A 19 -23.25 15.86 1.44
CA ASP A 19 -22.01 16.43 2.00
C ASP A 19 -21.99 16.47 3.54
N THR A 20 -22.44 15.40 4.20
CA THR A 20 -22.48 15.37 5.67
C THR A 20 -21.10 15.44 6.31
N ASN A 21 -20.08 14.91 5.63
CA ASN A 21 -18.69 14.84 6.10
C ASN A 21 -17.67 15.47 5.13
N GLY A 22 -18.08 16.37 4.23
CA GLY A 22 -17.17 16.91 3.22
C GLY A 22 -16.83 15.90 2.11
N GLU A 23 -17.75 14.98 1.78
CA GLU A 23 -17.55 13.89 0.82
C GLU A 23 -17.73 14.34 -0.64
N CYS A 24 -18.13 15.58 -0.90
CA CYS A 24 -18.25 16.15 -2.25
C CYS A 24 -16.90 16.45 -2.94
N GLY A 25 -15.80 15.88 -2.46
CA GLY A 25 -14.49 15.88 -3.10
C GLY A 25 -14.26 14.68 -4.02
N ASN A 26 -13.13 14.68 -4.72
CA ASN A 26 -12.63 13.50 -5.40
C ASN A 26 -11.56 12.80 -4.55
N PHE A 27 -11.95 11.72 -3.88
CA PHE A 27 -11.05 10.93 -3.05
C PHE A 27 -10.60 9.69 -3.81
N ILE A 28 -9.29 9.52 -3.97
CA ILE A 28 -8.72 8.36 -4.67
C ILE A 28 -8.96 7.09 -3.84
N ARG A 29 -9.51 6.06 -4.47
CA ARG A 29 -9.81 4.76 -3.83
C ARG A 29 -9.11 3.59 -4.50
N LEU A 30 -8.73 3.74 -5.77
CA LEU A 30 -8.05 2.71 -6.55
C LEU A 30 -6.88 3.31 -7.31
N ILE A 31 -5.73 2.64 -7.25
CA ILE A 31 -4.57 2.89 -8.10
C ILE A 31 -4.02 1.54 -8.51
N GLU A 32 -4.08 1.21 -9.80
CA GLU A 32 -3.59 -0.05 -10.33
C GLU A 32 -2.63 0.17 -11.51
N PRO A 33 -1.60 -0.67 -11.68
CA PRO A 33 -0.79 -0.66 -12.89
C PRO A 33 -1.64 -1.03 -14.11
N TRP A 34 -1.76 -0.12 -15.08
CA TRP A 34 -2.45 -0.41 -16.34
C TRP A 34 -1.50 -0.99 -17.39
N ASN A 35 -0.34 -0.35 -17.54
CA ASN A 35 0.73 -0.83 -18.41
C ASN A 35 2.09 -0.35 -17.90
N ARG A 36 3.16 -0.55 -18.67
CA ARG A 36 4.53 -0.18 -18.28
C ARG A 36 4.68 1.33 -17.95
N THR A 37 3.85 2.19 -18.51
CA THR A 37 3.97 3.65 -18.40
C THR A 37 2.77 4.34 -17.75
N HIS A 38 1.65 3.65 -17.58
CA HIS A 38 0.40 4.22 -17.08
C HIS A 38 -0.11 3.50 -15.83
N LEU A 39 -0.73 4.29 -14.96
CA LEU A 39 -1.55 3.85 -13.85
C LEU A 39 -3.02 4.10 -14.18
N TYR A 40 -3.88 3.16 -13.85
CA TYR A 40 -5.32 3.35 -13.80
C TYR A 40 -5.69 3.85 -12.40
N VAL A 41 -6.34 5.00 -12.31
CA VAL A 41 -6.68 5.66 -11.05
C VAL A 41 -8.16 5.96 -11.03
N CYS A 42 -8.85 5.52 -9.97
CA CYS A 42 -10.26 5.87 -9.74
C CYS A 42 -10.45 6.60 -8.42
N GLY A 43 -11.37 7.56 -8.43
CA GLY A 43 -11.78 8.30 -7.25
C GLY A 43 -13.29 8.48 -7.16
N THR A 44 -13.75 8.95 -6.00
CA THR A 44 -15.18 9.07 -5.67
C THR A 44 -15.93 10.10 -6.51
N GLY A 45 -15.24 11.12 -7.03
CA GLY A 45 -15.85 12.18 -7.84
C GLY A 45 -17.11 12.80 -7.24
N ALA A 46 -17.17 13.14 -5.94
CA ALA A 46 -18.38 13.68 -5.31
C ALA A 46 -19.62 12.77 -5.49
N TYR A 47 -19.52 11.52 -5.02
CA TYR A 47 -20.51 10.45 -5.17
C TYR A 47 -20.85 10.02 -6.61
N ASN A 48 -19.99 10.36 -7.56
CA ASN A 48 -20.11 9.90 -8.93
C ASN A 48 -18.72 9.40 -9.39
N PRO A 49 -18.41 8.10 -9.27
CA PRO A 49 -17.06 7.60 -9.48
C PRO A 49 -16.48 7.99 -10.85
N VAL A 50 -15.22 8.37 -10.86
CA VAL A 50 -14.48 8.71 -12.09
C VAL A 50 -13.14 8.00 -12.11
N CYS A 51 -12.68 7.64 -13.30
CA CYS A 51 -11.39 6.99 -13.50
C CYS A 51 -10.59 7.68 -14.61
N THR A 52 -9.27 7.65 -14.50
CA THR A 52 -8.35 8.21 -15.50
C THR A 52 -7.04 7.43 -15.58
N TYR A 53 -6.31 7.60 -16.68
CA TYR A 53 -4.98 7.06 -16.85
C TYR A 53 -3.94 8.14 -16.58
N VAL A 54 -3.01 7.85 -15.66
CA VAL A 54 -1.93 8.76 -15.29
C VAL A 54 -0.61 8.18 -15.76
N ASN A 55 0.12 8.93 -16.58
CA ASN A 55 1.46 8.53 -17.01
C ASN A 55 2.45 8.67 -15.83
N ARG A 56 3.04 7.55 -15.40
CA ARG A 56 4.03 7.52 -14.30
C ARG A 56 5.47 7.76 -14.78
N GLY A 57 5.67 7.97 -16.08
CA GLY A 57 6.96 8.15 -16.74
C GLY A 57 7.74 6.85 -16.92
N HIS A 58 8.80 6.91 -17.73
CA HIS A 58 9.76 5.82 -17.96
C HIS A 58 10.86 5.75 -16.88
N LYS A 59 10.69 6.37 -15.72
CA LYS A 59 11.66 6.15 -14.64
C LYS A 59 11.53 4.68 -14.26
N ALA A 60 12.62 3.92 -14.49
CA ALA A 60 12.72 2.55 -14.02
C ALA A 60 12.15 2.52 -12.61
N GLN A 61 11.36 1.50 -12.28
CA GLN A 61 11.11 1.18 -10.90
C GLN A 61 12.51 1.11 -10.28
N ALA A 62 12.95 2.19 -9.62
CA ALA A 62 13.90 2.04 -8.55
C ALA A 62 13.11 1.12 -7.65
N ALA A 63 13.42 -0.17 -7.75
CA ALA A 63 12.97 -1.10 -6.76
C ALA A 63 13.32 -0.37 -5.47
N MET A 64 12.30 0.03 -4.71
CA MET A 64 12.47 0.02 -3.27
C MET A 64 12.74 -1.45 -2.97
N HIS A 65 13.96 -1.87 -3.27
CA HIS A 65 14.61 -2.97 -2.67
C HIS A 65 14.52 -2.56 -1.20
N LEU A 66 13.63 -3.22 -0.45
CA LEU A 66 13.88 -3.39 0.97
C LEU A 66 15.32 -3.93 1.01
N GLN A 67 16.28 -3.02 1.19
CA GLN A 67 17.62 -3.38 1.56
C GLN A 67 17.45 -3.97 2.95
N MET A 68 17.27 -5.29 3.00
CA MET A 68 17.76 -6.04 4.14
C MET A 68 19.16 -5.51 4.41
N PRO A 69 19.48 -5.07 5.65
CA PRO A 69 20.81 -4.58 5.95
C PRO A 69 21.79 -5.69 5.59
N GLN A 70 22.64 -5.44 4.58
CA GLN A 70 23.74 -6.33 4.28
C GLN A 70 24.77 -6.13 5.38
N THR A 71 24.57 -6.79 6.52
CA THR A 71 25.63 -6.96 7.50
C THR A 71 26.67 -7.84 6.84
N GLY A 72 27.69 -7.20 6.28
CA GLY A 72 28.82 -7.86 5.66
C GLY A 72 29.51 -8.76 6.67
N ALA A 73 29.20 -10.04 6.61
CA ALA A 73 30.02 -11.10 7.15
C ALA A 73 30.33 -12.04 5.99
N ARG A 74 31.56 -11.93 5.49
CA ARG A 74 32.14 -12.79 4.47
C ARG A 74 32.21 -14.21 5.04
N ALA A 75 31.18 -15.01 4.82
CA ALA A 75 31.12 -16.40 5.30
C ALA A 75 31.16 -17.36 4.11
N ASN A 76 32.29 -18.04 3.97
CA ASN A 76 32.42 -19.23 3.13
C ASN A 76 31.66 -20.39 3.80
N ARG A 77 30.35 -20.51 3.58
CA ARG A 77 29.64 -21.79 3.74
C ARG A 77 28.28 -21.75 3.05
N ALA A 78 27.96 -22.82 2.33
CA ALA A 78 26.70 -23.00 1.62
C ALA A 78 25.51 -22.95 2.60
N ALA A 79 24.55 -22.08 2.35
CA ALA A 79 23.29 -22.00 3.10
C ALA A 79 22.26 -22.95 2.47
N GLN A 80 21.83 -23.96 3.23
CA GLN A 80 20.61 -24.72 2.94
C GLN A 80 19.41 -24.04 3.62
N PRO A 81 18.20 -24.04 3.00
CA PRO A 81 17.07 -23.23 3.43
C PRO A 81 16.13 -24.00 4.36
N SER A 82 16.12 -23.68 5.66
CA SER A 82 15.06 -24.15 6.56
C SER A 82 14.95 -23.32 7.85
N ALA A 83 14.28 -22.17 7.79
CA ALA A 83 13.58 -21.60 8.96
C ALA A 83 12.62 -20.50 8.52
N VAL A 84 11.46 -20.90 7.98
CA VAL A 84 10.29 -20.04 7.68
C VAL A 84 9.38 -19.91 8.91
N PHE A 85 9.83 -20.21 10.14
CA PHE A 85 8.89 -20.45 11.24
C PHE A 85 9.30 -19.85 12.59
N GLU A 86 9.40 -18.52 12.65
CA GLU A 86 9.05 -17.77 13.87
C GLU A 86 7.51 -17.57 13.96
N THR A 87 6.71 -18.62 13.75
CA THR A 87 5.23 -18.56 13.89
C THR A 87 4.74 -19.00 15.27
N LEU A 88 5.63 -19.28 16.22
CA LEU A 88 5.23 -19.57 17.61
C LEU A 88 6.28 -18.96 18.55
N GLY A 89 6.14 -17.65 18.80
CA GLY A 89 7.01 -16.87 19.70
C GLY A 89 6.91 -17.32 21.16
N LEU A 90 7.53 -18.45 21.49
CA LEU A 90 7.74 -18.93 22.84
C LEU A 90 8.88 -18.13 23.49
N LYS A 91 8.64 -17.54 24.67
CA LYS A 91 9.71 -17.07 25.57
C LYS A 91 9.47 -17.63 26.98
N VAL A 92 10.21 -18.69 27.30
CA VAL A 92 11.31 -18.74 28.29
C VAL A 92 10.85 -19.02 29.72
N GLY A 93 11.39 -20.12 30.28
CA GLY A 93 11.38 -20.41 31.71
C GLY A 93 12.10 -21.73 31.98
N ARG A 94 13.42 -21.69 32.12
CA ARG A 94 14.23 -22.83 32.59
C ARG A 94 14.08 -22.89 34.11
N GLY A 95 13.45 -23.95 34.63
CA GLY A 95 13.28 -24.18 36.07
C GLY A 95 13.32 -25.67 36.40
N SER A 96 14.40 -26.09 37.08
CA SER A 96 14.62 -27.43 37.64
C SER A 96 13.63 -27.77 38.76
N GLY A 97 13.32 -29.06 38.95
CA GLY A 97 12.70 -29.54 40.18
C GLY A 97 12.10 -30.94 40.07
N ALA A 98 12.75 -31.91 40.68
CA ALA A 98 12.39 -33.32 40.73
C ALA A 98 11.28 -33.65 41.77
N HIS A 99 10.82 -34.90 41.69
CA HIS A 99 10.30 -35.80 42.74
C HIS A 99 8.79 -36.00 42.97
N HIS A 100 8.50 -37.32 43.04
CA HIS A 100 7.35 -38.11 43.52
C HIS A 100 6.11 -38.24 42.65
#